data_AF-A0AAV6YIW8-F1
#
_entry.id   AF-A0AAV6YIW8-F1
#
_cell.length_a   1.000
_cell.length_b   1.000
_cell.length_c   1.000
_cell.angle_alpha   90.00
_cell.angle_beta   90.00
_cell.angle_gamma   90.00
#
_symmetry.space_group_name_H-M   'P 1'
#
loop_
_entity.id
_entity.type
_entity.pdbx_description
1 polymer ?
#
loop_
_entity_poly.entity_id
_entity_poly.type
_entity_poly.pdbx_seq_one_letter_code
_entity_poly.pdbx_strand_id
1 'polypeptide(L)'
;MYFKTRKCFMFDLPSGDKNVFQNMDKVSEDQLNQDFLKNVKKFCDYIYNKAEVKCVDDIHQVTGEILANLVTMYTEAICSSNAACVEDVVTNVSVVENTRAVEEATQYYVEKMKEEVIFPTETLVQIIEISEECEKEALKIFMKRSFKDNKRHFLKKFMVSRHNKLRQMYIDYILHVHS
;
A
#
# COMPACT_ATOMS: atom_id res chain seq x y z
N MET A 1 19.59 0.03 16.88
CA MET A 1 18.55 -0.55 17.76
C MET A 1 17.36 -0.91 16.89
N TYR A 2 17.01 -2.19 16.76
CA TYR A 2 16.03 -2.70 15.75
C TYR A 2 14.56 -2.39 16.05
N PHE A 3 14.18 -2.18 17.31
CA PHE A 3 12.81 -1.84 17.71
C PHE A 3 12.78 -0.42 18.28
N LYS A 4 11.93 0.43 17.71
CA LYS A 4 11.82 1.86 18.08
C LYS A 4 11.19 2.06 19.45
N THR A 5 10.17 1.27 19.78
CA THR A 5 9.43 1.34 21.05
C THR A 5 9.47 -0.01 21.75
N ARG A 6 9.48 0.01 23.09
CA ARG A 6 9.48 -1.18 23.93
C ARG A 6 8.54 -0.98 25.10
N LYS A 7 7.64 -1.95 25.34
CA LYS A 7 6.72 -1.97 26.47
C LYS A 7 6.67 -3.39 27.01
N CYS A 8 6.76 -3.53 28.32
CA CYS A 8 6.63 -4.81 29.02
C CYS A 8 5.31 -4.85 29.79
N PHE A 9 4.63 -6.00 29.78
CA PHE A 9 3.44 -6.29 30.57
C PHE A 9 3.71 -7.51 31.43
N MET A 10 3.24 -7.48 32.67
CA MET A 10 3.29 -8.60 33.59
C MET A 10 1.87 -9.07 33.86
N PHE A 11 1.71 -10.39 33.92
CA PHE A 11 0.43 -11.04 34.14
C PHE A 11 0.55 -11.94 35.36
N ASP A 12 -0.41 -11.85 36.26
CA ASP A 12 -0.57 -12.78 37.36
C ASP A 12 -0.97 -14.16 36.83
N LEU A 13 -0.92 -15.20 37.67
CA LEU A 13 -1.43 -16.50 37.26
C LEU A 13 -2.93 -16.40 36.92
N PRO A 14 -3.37 -16.93 35.77
CA PRO A 14 -4.78 -16.91 35.38
C PRO A 14 -5.71 -17.59 36.39
N SER A 15 -5.25 -18.66 37.02
CA SER A 15 -5.95 -19.36 38.11
C SER A 15 -4.94 -20.10 39.00
N GLY A 16 -5.36 -20.51 40.20
CA GLY A 16 -4.61 -21.45 41.04
C GLY A 16 -5.01 -22.91 40.80
N ASP A 17 -6.08 -23.16 40.05
CA ASP A 17 -6.63 -24.50 39.82
C ASP A 17 -6.03 -25.15 38.56
N LYS A 18 -5.45 -26.35 38.73
CA LYS A 18 -4.91 -27.15 37.62
C LYS A 18 -5.97 -27.59 36.62
N ASN A 19 -7.21 -27.82 37.05
CA ASN A 19 -8.29 -28.21 36.16
C ASN A 19 -8.68 -27.07 35.21
N VAL A 20 -8.60 -25.83 35.70
CA VAL A 20 -8.77 -24.61 34.89
C VAL A 20 -7.67 -24.52 33.83
N PHE A 21 -6.41 -24.75 34.20
CA PHE A 21 -5.30 -24.73 33.23
C PHE A 21 -5.43 -25.76 32.10
N GLN A 22 -5.96 -26.95 32.40
CA GLN A 22 -6.15 -28.00 31.40
C GLN A 22 -7.31 -27.73 30.43
N ASN A 23 -8.19 -26.79 30.77
CA ASN A 23 -9.40 -26.51 30.01
C ASN A 23 -9.58 -25.00 29.74
N MET A 24 -8.49 -24.24 29.64
CA MET A 24 -8.51 -22.77 29.52
C MET A 24 -9.47 -22.24 28.45
N ASP A 25 -9.57 -22.91 27.31
CA ASP A 25 -10.44 -22.54 26.19
C ASP A 25 -11.95 -22.64 26.51
N LYS A 26 -12.31 -23.32 27.60
CA LYS A 26 -13.68 -23.57 28.07
C LYS A 26 -14.00 -22.89 29.40
N VAL A 27 -13.01 -22.22 30.00
CA VAL A 27 -13.13 -21.59 31.32
C VAL A 27 -13.76 -20.21 31.15
N SER A 28 -14.76 -19.91 31.97
CA SER A 28 -15.40 -18.60 32.01
C SER A 28 -14.57 -17.59 32.81
N GLU A 29 -14.65 -16.30 32.48
CA GLU A 29 -13.83 -15.26 33.10
C GLU A 29 -14.05 -15.14 34.63
N ASP A 30 -15.24 -15.49 35.15
CA ASP A 30 -15.52 -15.49 36.59
C ASP A 30 -14.67 -16.50 37.39
N GLN A 31 -14.11 -17.50 36.71
CA GLN A 31 -13.23 -18.51 37.30
C GLN A 31 -11.75 -18.11 37.26
N LEU A 32 -11.44 -16.96 36.65
CA LEU A 32 -10.09 -16.43 36.52
C LEU A 32 -9.78 -15.40 37.60
N ASN A 33 -8.48 -15.26 37.89
CA ASN A 33 -7.98 -14.26 38.81
C ASN A 33 -8.33 -12.85 38.30
N GLN A 34 -8.96 -12.05 39.16
CA GLN A 34 -9.38 -10.69 38.83
C GLN A 34 -8.21 -9.75 38.52
N ASP A 35 -7.06 -9.91 39.18
CA ASP A 35 -5.86 -9.12 38.87
C ASP A 35 -5.27 -9.50 37.50
N PHE A 36 -5.30 -10.79 37.15
CA PHE A 36 -4.96 -11.26 35.80
C PHE A 36 -5.87 -10.62 34.75
N LEU A 37 -7.20 -10.70 34.92
CA LEU A 37 -8.17 -10.10 33.99
C LEU A 37 -7.97 -8.59 33.85
N LYS A 38 -7.70 -7.90 34.96
CA LYS A 38 -7.39 -6.46 34.95
C LYS A 38 -6.13 -6.16 34.14
N ASN A 39 -5.10 -6.99 34.23
CA ASN A 39 -3.86 -6.82 33.48
C ASN A 39 -4.02 -7.20 31.99
N VAL A 40 -4.81 -8.22 31.66
CA VAL A 40 -5.25 -8.53 30.29
C VAL A 40 -5.99 -7.36 29.67
N LYS A 41 -6.96 -6.79 30.38
CA LYS A 41 -7.70 -5.62 29.89
C LYS A 41 -6.77 -4.45 29.61
N LYS A 42 -5.84 -4.12 30.52
CA LYS A 42 -4.83 -3.06 30.29
C LYS A 42 -3.95 -3.34 29.07
N PHE A 43 -3.55 -4.60 28.86
CA PHE A 43 -2.77 -4.99 27.70
C PHE A 43 -3.56 -4.80 26.41
N CYS A 44 -4.78 -5.32 26.34
CA CYS A 44 -5.65 -5.17 25.17
C CYS A 44 -5.94 -3.70 24.88
N ASP A 45 -6.34 -2.93 25.89
CA ASP A 45 -6.56 -1.48 25.77
C ASP A 45 -5.31 -0.78 25.24
N TYR A 46 -4.12 -1.14 25.72
CA TYR A 46 -2.88 -0.57 25.20
C TYR A 46 -2.65 -0.93 23.72
N ILE A 47 -2.79 -2.20 23.34
CA ILE A 47 -2.57 -2.63 21.94
C ILE A 47 -3.57 -1.94 21.01
N TYR A 48 -4.87 -1.93 21.33
CA TYR A 48 -5.88 -1.28 20.49
C TYR A 48 -5.67 0.23 20.34
N ASN A 49 -5.12 0.90 21.36
CA ASN A 49 -4.90 2.35 21.32
C ASN A 49 -3.51 2.77 20.84
N LYS A 50 -2.51 1.88 20.88
CA LYS A 50 -1.09 2.21 20.62
C LYS A 50 -0.45 1.43 19.48
N ALA A 51 -1.05 0.32 19.04
CA ALA A 51 -0.54 -0.39 17.86
C ALA A 51 -0.79 0.49 16.63
N GLU A 52 0.30 0.91 15.98
CA GLU A 52 0.24 1.64 14.73
C GLU A 52 -0.06 0.68 13.58
N VAL A 53 -0.68 1.21 12.52
CA VAL A 53 -0.82 0.42 11.30
C VAL A 53 0.56 0.09 10.77
N LYS A 54 0.74 -1.16 10.31
CA LYS A 54 2.01 -1.61 9.76
C LYS A 54 2.40 -0.75 8.56
N CYS A 55 3.59 -0.17 8.61
CA CYS A 55 4.20 0.53 7.49
C CYS A 55 5.53 -0.14 7.07
N VAL A 56 5.91 0.05 5.81
CA VAL A 56 7.26 -0.19 5.30
C VAL A 56 7.95 1.17 5.12
N ASP A 57 9.18 1.28 5.65
CA ASP A 57 9.95 2.54 5.78
C ASP A 57 9.17 3.69 6.44
N ASP A 58 8.24 3.37 7.35
CA ASP A 58 7.40 4.34 8.08
C ASP A 58 6.48 5.23 7.21
N ILE A 59 6.47 5.04 5.89
CA ILE A 59 5.75 5.89 4.95
C ILE A 59 4.61 5.14 4.27
N HIS A 60 4.82 3.87 3.92
CA HIS A 60 3.86 3.12 3.12
C HIS A 60 3.06 2.18 4.00
N GLN A 61 1.79 2.50 4.20
CA GLN A 61 0.84 1.67 4.91
C GLN A 61 0.66 0.33 4.19
N VAL A 62 0.84 -0.77 4.90
CA VAL A 62 0.68 -2.12 4.38
C VAL A 62 -0.80 -2.47 4.35
N THR A 63 -1.36 -2.53 3.15
CA THR A 63 -2.72 -3.02 2.90
C THR A 63 -2.76 -4.55 2.87
N GLY A 64 -3.96 -5.15 2.80
CA GLY A 64 -4.10 -6.61 2.67
C GLY A 64 -3.42 -7.18 1.43
N GLU A 65 -3.50 -6.50 0.28
CA GLU A 65 -2.83 -6.91 -0.97
C GLU A 65 -1.29 -6.88 -0.82
N ILE A 66 -0.75 -5.79 -0.27
CA ILE A 66 0.69 -5.65 -0.02
C ILE A 66 1.16 -6.71 0.97
N LEU A 67 0.37 -6.99 2.02
CA LEU A 67 0.69 -8.00 3.01
C LEU A 67 0.74 -9.40 2.39
N ALA A 68 -0.23 -9.76 1.54
CA ALA A 68 -0.25 -11.03 0.84
C ALA A 68 1.00 -11.21 -0.04
N ASN A 69 1.37 -10.17 -0.80
CA ASN A 69 2.58 -10.20 -1.64
C ASN A 69 3.86 -10.38 -0.80
N LEU A 70 3.95 -9.67 0.34
CA LEU A 70 5.07 -9.82 1.28
C LEU A 70 5.16 -11.24 1.84
N VAL A 71 4.03 -11.81 2.31
CA VAL A 71 3.99 -13.16 2.87
C VAL A 71 4.46 -14.19 1.84
N THR A 72 3.90 -14.19 0.63
CA THR A 72 4.29 -15.12 -0.45
C THR A 72 5.79 -15.07 -0.70
N MET A 73 6.35 -13.87 -0.89
CA MET A 73 7.77 -13.74 -1.22
C MET A 73 8.70 -14.13 -0.06
N TYR A 74 8.36 -13.78 1.18
CA TYR A 74 9.14 -14.23 2.34
C TYR A 74 9.12 -15.76 2.47
N THR A 75 7.96 -16.38 2.27
CA THR A 75 7.85 -17.84 2.33
C THR A 75 8.64 -18.51 1.20
N GLU A 76 8.55 -18.02 -0.04
CA GLU A 76 9.33 -18.54 -1.17
C GLU A 76 10.85 -18.39 -0.95
N ALA A 77 11.30 -17.26 -0.43
CA ALA A 77 12.71 -17.05 -0.08
C ALA A 77 13.19 -18.08 0.96
N ILE A 78 12.43 -18.24 2.06
CA ILE A 78 12.77 -19.20 3.13
C ILE A 78 12.78 -20.63 2.59
N CYS A 79 11.76 -21.02 1.82
CA CYS A 79 11.62 -22.38 1.29
C CYS A 79 12.65 -22.73 0.21
N SER A 80 13.16 -21.74 -0.54
CA SER A 80 14.15 -21.96 -1.60
C SER A 80 15.60 -22.05 -1.11
N SER A 81 15.85 -21.98 0.21
CA SER A 81 17.20 -21.87 0.80
C SER A 81 18.03 -20.67 0.31
N ASN A 82 17.41 -19.77 -0.47
CA ASN A 82 17.96 -18.46 -0.74
C ASN A 82 17.82 -17.65 0.56
N ALA A 83 18.94 -17.33 1.20
CA ALA A 83 18.94 -16.36 2.28
C ALA A 83 18.62 -14.97 1.71
N ALA A 84 17.37 -14.72 1.33
CA ALA A 84 16.95 -13.41 0.87
C ALA A 84 16.90 -12.48 2.08
N CYS A 85 17.67 -11.40 2.01
CA CYS A 85 17.59 -10.34 2.98
C CYS A 85 16.22 -9.65 2.85
N VAL A 86 15.66 -9.13 3.95
CA VAL A 86 14.36 -8.44 3.96
C VAL A 86 14.30 -7.32 2.91
N GLU A 87 15.44 -6.69 2.67
CA GLU A 87 15.68 -5.66 1.68
C GLU A 87 15.43 -6.12 0.23
N ASP A 88 15.76 -7.36 -0.12
CA ASP A 88 15.56 -7.89 -1.47
C ASP A 88 14.07 -8.14 -1.75
N VAL A 89 13.35 -8.66 -0.76
CA VAL A 89 11.90 -8.89 -0.81
C VAL A 89 11.17 -7.56 -0.99
N VAL A 90 11.54 -6.56 -0.21
CA VAL A 90 10.95 -5.22 -0.28
C VAL A 90 11.25 -4.52 -1.62
N THR A 91 12.44 -4.75 -2.19
CA THR A 91 12.80 -4.24 -3.53
C THR A 91 11.91 -4.86 -4.60
N ASN A 92 11.62 -6.15 -4.54
CA ASN A 92 10.72 -6.80 -5.50
C ASN A 92 9.27 -6.30 -5.38
N VAL A 93 8.73 -6.13 -4.15
CA VAL A 93 7.40 -5.50 -3.95
C VAL A 93 7.38 -4.12 -4.61
N SER A 94 8.43 -3.32 -4.40
CA SER A 94 8.50 -1.97 -4.98
C SER A 94 8.40 -1.97 -6.49
N VAL A 95 9.04 -2.92 -7.17
CA VAL A 95 8.96 -3.01 -8.64
C VAL A 95 7.54 -3.34 -9.10
N VAL A 96 6.89 -4.32 -8.46
CA VAL A 96 5.53 -4.75 -8.82
C VAL A 96 4.51 -3.63 -8.56
N GLU A 97 4.48 -3.07 -7.35
CA GLU A 97 3.50 -2.05 -6.98
C GLU A 97 3.70 -0.76 -7.77
N ASN A 98 4.95 -0.33 -8.00
CA ASN A 98 5.20 0.86 -8.80
C ASN A 98 4.88 0.66 -10.29
N THR A 99 5.05 -0.55 -10.83
CA THR A 99 4.63 -0.85 -12.21
C THR A 99 3.12 -0.70 -12.35
N ARG A 100 2.36 -1.29 -11.42
CA ARG A 100 0.90 -1.12 -11.36
C ARG A 100 0.48 0.33 -11.16
N ALA A 101 1.20 1.08 -10.31
CA ALA A 101 0.95 2.50 -10.11
C ALA A 101 1.10 3.30 -11.42
N VAL A 102 2.12 2.99 -12.24
CA VAL A 102 2.29 3.61 -13.56
C VAL A 102 1.15 3.26 -14.50
N GLU A 103 0.75 1.99 -14.54
CA GLU A 103 -0.34 1.50 -15.40
C GLU A 103 -1.68 2.16 -15.03
N GLU A 104 -2.06 2.11 -13.76
CA GLU A 104 -3.32 2.66 -13.24
C GLU A 104 -3.41 4.18 -13.46
N ALA A 105 -2.34 4.92 -13.15
CA ALA A 105 -2.31 6.37 -13.37
C ALA A 105 -2.33 6.73 -14.87
N THR A 106 -1.63 5.97 -15.71
CA THR A 106 -1.66 6.18 -17.17
C THR A 106 -3.04 5.91 -17.73
N GLN A 107 -3.70 4.83 -17.29
CA GLN A 107 -5.04 4.48 -17.73
C GLN A 107 -6.04 5.56 -17.36
N TYR A 108 -6.05 5.99 -16.10
CA TYR A 108 -6.91 7.08 -15.64
C TYR A 108 -6.71 8.35 -16.47
N TYR A 109 -5.46 8.75 -16.70
CA TYR A 109 -5.14 9.92 -17.53
C TYR A 109 -5.75 9.79 -18.94
N VAL A 110 -5.61 8.64 -19.59
CA VAL A 110 -6.13 8.41 -20.95
C VAL A 110 -7.65 8.44 -20.98
N GLU A 111 -8.31 7.82 -20.01
CA GLU A 111 -9.77 7.81 -19.93
C GLU A 111 -10.32 9.21 -19.70
N LYS A 112 -9.75 9.95 -18.73
CA LYS A 112 -10.16 11.32 -18.42
C LYS A 112 -9.95 12.28 -19.59
N MET A 113 -8.82 12.18 -20.28
CA MET A 113 -8.56 12.95 -21.49
C MET A 113 -9.57 12.67 -22.61
N LYS A 114 -10.04 11.43 -22.77
CA LYS A 114 -11.05 11.08 -23.77
C LYS A 114 -12.45 11.59 -23.41
N GLU A 115 -12.76 11.67 -22.12
CA GLU A 115 -14.02 12.22 -21.64
C GLU A 115 -14.10 13.74 -21.81
N GLU A 116 -13.00 14.44 -21.55
CA GLU A 116 -12.98 15.91 -21.50
C GLU A 116 -12.58 16.57 -22.81
N VAL A 117 -11.83 15.90 -23.69
CA VAL A 117 -11.47 16.44 -25.00
C VAL A 117 -12.52 16.04 -26.04
N ILE A 118 -13.27 17.02 -26.53
CA ILE A 118 -14.21 16.85 -27.64
C ILE A 118 -13.52 17.26 -28.94
N PHE A 119 -13.50 16.37 -29.93
CA PHE A 119 -12.99 16.72 -31.26
C PHE A 119 -14.15 17.03 -32.21
N PRO A 120 -14.04 18.03 -33.11
CA PRO A 120 -12.87 18.86 -33.41
C PRO A 120 -12.89 20.27 -32.76
N THR A 121 -13.80 20.50 -31.81
CA THR A 121 -14.12 21.84 -31.28
C THR A 121 -13.00 22.45 -30.43
N GLU A 122 -12.10 21.63 -29.89
CA GLU A 122 -11.10 22.05 -28.92
C GLU A 122 -9.82 22.54 -29.61
N THR A 123 -9.38 23.74 -29.22
CA THR A 123 -8.09 24.29 -29.63
C THR A 123 -6.93 23.58 -28.93
N LEU A 124 -5.73 23.67 -29.52
CA LEU A 124 -4.52 23.09 -28.92
C LEU A 124 -4.26 23.58 -27.48
N VAL A 125 -4.57 24.85 -27.20
CA VAL A 125 -4.42 25.44 -25.87
C VAL A 125 -5.35 24.75 -24.87
N GLN A 126 -6.62 24.54 -25.24
CA GLN A 126 -7.60 23.86 -24.38
C GLN A 126 -7.21 22.41 -24.11
N ILE A 127 -6.67 21.69 -25.11
CA ILE A 127 -6.19 20.31 -24.94
C ILE A 127 -5.02 20.25 -23.94
N ILE A 128 -4.12 21.24 -23.96
CA ILE A 128 -3.00 21.31 -23.01
C ILE A 128 -3.52 21.60 -21.60
N GLU A 129 -4.45 22.55 -21.43
CA GLU A 129 -5.04 22.88 -20.13
C GLU A 129 -5.76 21.68 -19.51
N ILE A 130 -6.55 20.95 -20.30
CA ILE A 130 -7.22 19.71 -19.87
C ILE A 130 -6.17 18.64 -19.50
N SER A 131 -5.10 18.51 -20.28
CA SER A 131 -4.00 17.57 -20.00
C SER A 131 -3.32 17.83 -18.67
N GLU A 132 -3.07 19.10 -18.34
CA GLU A 132 -2.46 19.48 -17.06
C GLU A 132 -3.35 19.11 -15.87
N GLU A 133 -4.67 19.28 -15.98
CA GLU A 133 -5.59 18.92 -14.90
C GLU A 133 -5.71 17.40 -14.75
N CYS A 134 -5.86 16.68 -15.87
CA CYS A 134 -5.85 15.21 -15.88
C CYS A 134 -4.54 14.65 -15.30
N GLU A 135 -3.39 15.30 -15.59
CA GLU A 135 -2.09 14.91 -15.05
C GLU A 135 -2.06 15.02 -13.52
N LYS A 136 -2.57 16.11 -12.94
CA LYS A 136 -2.56 16.32 -11.49
C LYS A 136 -3.33 15.22 -10.75
N GLU A 137 -4.51 14.84 -11.26
CA GLU A 137 -5.32 13.78 -10.66
C GLU A 137 -4.69 12.40 -10.85
N ALA A 138 -4.17 12.10 -12.05
CA ALA A 138 -3.44 10.86 -12.31
C ALA A 138 -2.18 10.72 -11.43
N LEU A 139 -1.47 11.83 -11.16
CA LEU A 139 -0.33 11.84 -10.27
C LEU A 139 -0.72 11.52 -8.82
N LYS A 140 -1.87 12.00 -8.33
CA LYS A 140 -2.37 11.63 -6.99
C LYS A 140 -2.64 10.12 -6.90
N ILE A 141 -3.21 9.53 -7.96
CA ILE A 141 -3.44 8.08 -8.05
C ILE A 141 -2.11 7.32 -8.01
N PHE A 142 -1.14 7.74 -8.83
CA PHE A 142 0.21 7.17 -8.80
C PHE A 142 0.82 7.23 -7.40
N MET A 143 0.81 8.40 -6.76
CA MET A 143 1.44 8.61 -5.45
C MET A 143 0.76 7.82 -4.34
N LYS A 144 -0.55 7.55 -4.45
CA LYS A 144 -1.29 6.72 -3.50
C LYS A 144 -0.85 5.25 -3.56
N ARG A 145 -0.50 4.74 -4.75
CA ARG A 145 -0.12 3.34 -4.95
C ARG A 145 1.39 3.11 -4.96
N SER A 146 2.17 4.11 -5.35
CA SER A 146 3.62 4.01 -5.44
C SER A 146 4.21 3.58 -4.10
N PHE A 147 5.17 2.67 -4.17
CA PHE A 147 5.79 2.03 -3.03
C PHE A 147 7.31 2.08 -3.16
N LYS A 148 7.99 2.81 -2.26
CA LYS A 148 9.47 2.93 -2.23
C LYS A 148 10.14 3.35 -3.56
N ASP A 149 9.51 4.19 -4.37
CA ASP A 149 10.16 4.77 -5.57
C ASP A 149 11.14 5.91 -5.21
N ASN A 150 12.11 5.65 -4.33
CA ASN A 150 13.01 6.67 -3.77
C ASN A 150 13.84 7.40 -4.84
N LYS A 151 14.17 6.71 -5.95
CA LYS A 151 14.90 7.28 -7.08
C LYS A 151 13.99 7.92 -8.14
N ARG A 152 12.66 7.93 -7.91
CA ARG A 152 11.63 8.47 -8.81
C ARG A 152 11.69 7.84 -10.21
N HIS A 153 12.12 6.58 -10.31
CA HIS A 153 12.28 5.89 -11.59
C HIS A 153 10.92 5.61 -12.22
N PHE A 154 9.97 5.14 -11.40
CA PHE A 154 8.62 4.85 -11.87
C PHE A 154 7.79 6.11 -12.07
N LEU A 155 8.00 7.15 -11.25
CA LEU A 155 7.42 8.47 -11.51
C LEU A 155 7.86 9.00 -12.89
N LYS A 156 9.15 8.90 -13.22
CA LYS A 156 9.64 9.27 -14.56
C LYS A 156 8.99 8.43 -15.67
N LYS A 157 8.84 7.11 -15.45
CA LYS A 157 8.13 6.24 -16.41
C LYS A 157 6.69 6.68 -16.62
N PHE A 158 5.96 7.03 -15.56
CA PHE A 158 4.61 7.58 -15.66
C PHE A 158 4.58 8.86 -16.50
N MET A 159 5.46 9.82 -16.21
CA MET A 159 5.54 11.09 -16.96
C MET A 159 5.81 10.87 -18.46
N VAL A 160 6.72 9.95 -18.80
CA VAL A 160 7.00 9.59 -20.20
C VAL A 160 5.80 8.91 -20.85
N SER A 161 5.15 7.97 -20.15
CA SER A 161 3.96 7.27 -20.63
C SER A 161 2.83 8.25 -20.96
N ARG A 162 2.52 9.15 -20.03
CA ARG A 162 1.55 10.24 -20.21
C ARG A 162 1.88 11.14 -21.39
N HIS A 163 3.14 11.59 -21.51
CA HIS A 163 3.58 12.43 -22.62
C HIS A 163 3.36 11.73 -23.98
N ASN A 164 3.69 10.44 -24.07
CA ASN A 164 3.46 9.64 -25.27
C ASN A 164 1.96 9.51 -25.60
N LYS A 165 1.10 9.35 -24.58
CA LYS A 165 -0.36 9.29 -24.77
C LYS A 165 -0.94 10.62 -25.26
N LEU A 166 -0.50 11.75 -24.70
CA LEU A 166 -0.90 13.07 -25.18
C LEU A 166 -0.51 13.27 -26.65
N ARG A 167 0.74 12.91 -27.00
CA ARG A 167 1.23 13.01 -28.39
C ARG A 167 0.39 12.15 -29.34
N GLN A 168 0.00 10.95 -28.93
CA GLN A 168 -0.85 10.08 -29.75
C GLN A 168 -2.22 10.70 -29.99
N MET A 169 -2.88 11.23 -28.95
CA MET A 169 -4.18 11.90 -29.09
C MET A 169 -4.11 13.12 -30.01
N TYR A 170 -3.00 13.86 -30.00
CA TYR A 170 -2.78 14.97 -30.92
C TYR A 170 -2.62 14.52 -32.38
N ILE A 171 -1.94 13.40 -32.63
CA ILE A 171 -1.85 12.82 -33.98
C ILE A 171 -3.25 12.40 -34.45
N ASP A 172 -4.02 11.74 -33.58
CA ASP A 172 -5.38 11.29 -33.89
C ASP A 172 -6.31 12.48 -34.22
N TYR A 173 -6.14 13.62 -33.53
CA TYR A 173 -6.82 14.90 -33.81
C TYR A 173 -6.50 15.43 -35.22
N ILE A 174 -5.21 15.57 -35.55
CA ILE A 174 -4.77 16.06 -36.87
C ILE A 174 -5.38 15.19 -37.98
N LEU A 175 -5.37 13.87 -37.80
CA LEU A 175 -5.92 12.93 -38.78
C LEU A 175 -7.43 13.08 -38.96
N HIS A 176 -8.20 13.36 -37.89
CA HIS A 176 -9.66 13.52 -37.97
C HIS A 176 -10.12 14.90 -38.46
N VAL A 177 -9.35 15.97 -38.22
CA VAL A 177 -9.71 17.34 -38.65
C VAL A 177 -9.33 17.64 -40.09
N HIS A 178 -8.30 16.96 -40.62
CA HIS A 178 -7.78 17.18 -41.97
C HIS A 178 -8.14 16.08 -42.99
N SER A 179 -9.02 15.15 -42.63
CA SER A 179 -9.62 14.14 -43.52
C SER A 179 -11.02 14.54 -43.98
#